data_AF-A0A2V7Y2R1-F1
#
_entry.id   AF-A0A2V7Y2R1-F1
#
_cell.length_a   1.000
_cell.length_b   1.000
_cell.length_c   1.000
_cell.angle_alpha   90.00
_cell.angle_beta   90.00
_cell.angle_gamma   90.00
#
_symmetry.space_group_name_H-M   'P 1'
#
loop_
_entity.id
_entity.type
_entity.pdbx_description
1 polymer ?
#
loop_
_entity_poly.entity_id
_entity_poly.type
_entity_poly.pdbx_seq_one_letter_code
_entity_poly.pdbx_strand_id
1 'polypeptide(L)'
;MGWKIEKQANGKFAIYSTRINDYIVIDAEPLHIAQLYAEKGVKVYLASARAQIAKETAVSPDGEKKIEASRRRGSTPKEGPDVPIGVTGFTVGEIDES
;
A
#
# COMPACT_ATOMS: atom_id res chain seq x y z
N MET A 1 -2.78 -7.66 -8.38
CA MET A 1 -2.12 -6.84 -7.34
C MET A 1 -3.19 -6.03 -6.64
N GLY A 2 -3.29 -6.10 -5.31
CA GLY A 2 -4.39 -5.50 -4.54
C GLY A 2 -4.14 -4.08 -4.02
N TRP A 3 -3.00 -3.47 -4.39
CA TRP A 3 -2.62 -2.14 -3.90
C TRP A 3 -2.17 -1.20 -5.00
N LYS A 4 -2.37 0.09 -4.77
CA LYS A 4 -1.86 1.19 -5.59
C LYS A 4 -1.08 2.16 -4.71
N ILE A 5 0.02 2.70 -5.23
CA ILE A 5 0.76 3.79 -4.59
C ILE A 5 0.43 5.08 -5.32
N GLU A 6 -0.07 6.07 -4.59
CA GLU A 6 -0.57 7.32 -5.15
C GLU A 6 0.04 8.53 -4.41
N LYS A 7 0.26 9.64 -5.13
CA LYS A 7 0.84 10.89 -4.63
C LYS A 7 -0.27 11.84 -4.19
N GLN A 8 -0.18 12.28 -2.95
CA GLN A 8 -1.11 13.21 -2.33
C GLN A 8 -0.78 14.66 -2.70
N ALA A 9 -1.74 15.57 -2.52
CA ALA A 9 -1.54 17.00 -2.76
C ALA A 9 -0.41 17.63 -1.91
N ASN A 10 -0.08 17.04 -0.75
CA ASN A 10 1.02 17.50 0.12
C ASN A 10 2.42 17.01 -0.32
N GLY A 11 2.52 16.30 -1.45
CA GLY A 11 3.77 15.77 -1.98
C GLY A 11 4.18 14.40 -1.43
N LYS A 12 3.47 13.87 -0.43
CA LYS A 12 3.70 12.54 0.15
C LYS A 12 2.93 11.46 -0.59
N PHE A 13 3.17 10.20 -0.23
CA PHE A 13 2.53 9.06 -0.87
C PHE A 13 1.57 8.33 0.07
N ALA A 14 0.59 7.65 -0.53
CA ALA A 14 -0.38 6.80 0.13
C ALA A 14 -0.42 5.41 -0.54
N ILE A 15 -0.76 4.38 0.24
CA ILE A 15 -1.02 3.03 -0.27
C ILE A 15 -2.52 2.77 -0.19
N TYR A 16 -3.16 2.68 -1.35
CA TYR A 16 -4.56 2.30 -1.50
C TYR A 16 -4.69 0.78 -1.52
N SER A 17 -5.63 0.22 -0.75
CA SER A 17 -6.07 -1.16 -0.89
C SER A 17 -7.36 -1.24 -1.69
N THR A 18 -7.35 -2.05 -2.74
CA THR A 18 -8.57 -2.38 -3.49
C THR A 18 -9.45 -3.39 -2.76
N ARG A 19 -8.95 -4.07 -1.72
CA ARG A 19 -9.71 -5.09 -0.96
C ARG A 19 -10.69 -4.44 0.02
N ILE A 20 -10.20 -3.47 0.79
CA ILE A 20 -11.03 -2.72 1.75
C ILE A 20 -11.49 -1.38 1.20
N ASN A 21 -11.09 -1.05 -0.03
CA ASN A 21 -11.47 0.17 -0.73
C ASN A 21 -11.08 1.44 0.06
N ASP A 22 -9.90 1.46 0.71
CA ASP A 22 -9.41 2.56 1.55
C ASP A 22 -7.86 2.61 1.58
N TYR A 23 -7.30 3.71 2.08
CA TYR A 23 -5.85 3.90 2.23
C TYR A 23 -5.35 3.35 3.55
N ILE A 24 -4.41 2.40 3.47
CA ILE A 24 -3.84 1.70 4.63
C ILE A 24 -2.53 2.32 5.10
N VAL A 25 -1.91 3.15 4.26
CA VAL A 25 -0.77 3.99 4.58
C VAL A 25 -1.02 5.36 3.96
N ILE A 26 -0.74 6.42 4.71
CA ILE A 26 -0.86 7.82 4.29
C ILE A 26 0.36 8.59 4.76
N ASP A 27 0.63 9.74 4.14
CA ASP A 27 1.68 10.67 4.57
C ASP A 27 3.07 10.03 4.64
N ALA A 28 3.32 9.05 3.79
CA ALA A 28 4.56 8.30 3.76
C ALA A 28 5.53 8.91 2.75
N GLU A 29 6.79 8.97 3.14
CA GLU A 29 7.90 9.28 2.24
C GLU A 29 8.17 8.10 1.29
N PRO A 30 8.69 8.34 0.07
CA PRO A 30 9.06 7.29 -0.87
C PRO A 30 9.94 6.20 -0.25
N LEU A 31 10.92 6.60 0.56
CA LEU A 31 11.84 5.68 1.23
C LEU A 31 11.12 4.81 2.27
N HIS A 32 10.16 5.38 2.99
CA HIS A 32 9.38 4.64 3.98
C HIS A 32 8.50 3.57 3.31
N ILE A 33 7.86 3.91 2.19
CA ILE A 33 7.11 2.93 1.39
C ILE A 33 8.05 1.82 0.90
N ALA A 34 9.23 2.18 0.37
CA ALA A 34 10.22 1.20 -0.08
C ALA A 34 10.66 0.26 1.06
N GLN A 35 10.84 0.77 2.28
CA GLN A 35 11.15 -0.04 3.46
C GLN A 35 10.02 -1.00 3.83
N LEU A 36 8.76 -0.54 3.82
CA LEU A 36 7.59 -1.39 4.07
C LEU A 36 7.54 -2.59 3.12
N TYR A 37 7.92 -2.42 1.85
CA TYR A 37 7.98 -3.51 0.89
C TYR A 37 9.25 -4.37 1.01
N ALA A 38 10.36 -3.82 1.47
CA ALA A 38 11.63 -4.54 1.66
C ALA A 38 11.62 -5.44 2.91
N GLU A 39 11.08 -4.95 4.03
CA GLU A 39 10.99 -5.68 5.30
C GLU A 39 10.13 -6.95 5.21
N LYS A 40 9.25 -7.03 4.20
CA LYS A 40 8.37 -8.19 3.98
C LYS A 40 8.98 -9.26 3.06
N GLY A 41 10.27 -9.14 2.73
CA GLY A 41 11.09 -10.26 2.27
C GLY A 41 11.05 -10.61 0.77
N VAL A 42 10.41 -9.81 -0.08
CA VAL A 42 10.30 -10.13 -1.52
C VAL A 42 10.83 -8.96 -2.37
N LYS A 43 12.01 -9.16 -2.96
CA LYS A 43 12.72 -8.17 -3.80
C LYS A 43 11.88 -7.64 -4.97
N VAL A 44 10.96 -8.47 -5.51
CA VAL A 44 10.04 -8.09 -6.60
C VAL A 44 9.08 -6.97 -6.17
N TYR A 45 8.67 -6.95 -4.90
CA TYR A 45 7.76 -5.91 -4.41
C TYR A 45 8.45 -4.55 -4.26
N LEU A 46 9.72 -4.53 -3.88
CA LEU A 46 10.51 -3.29 -3.84
C LEU A 46 10.62 -2.66 -5.24
N ALA A 47 10.89 -3.46 -6.27
CA ALA A 47 10.94 -2.96 -7.65
C ALA A 47 9.59 -2.42 -8.13
N SER A 48 8.49 -3.14 -7.83
CA SER A 48 7.13 -2.69 -8.15
C SER A 48 6.76 -1.39 -7.43
N ALA A 49 7.09 -1.27 -6.14
CA ALA A 49 6.83 -0.07 -5.36
C ALA A 49 7.56 1.14 -5.92
N ARG A 50 8.86 0.99 -6.23
CA ARG A 50 9.66 2.04 -6.88
C ARG A 50 9.08 2.45 -8.23
N ALA A 51 8.64 1.49 -9.04
CA ALA A 51 8.03 1.77 -10.34
C ALA A 51 6.70 2.54 -10.22
N GLN A 52 5.88 2.25 -9.20
CA GLN A 52 4.64 2.99 -8.97
C GLN A 52 4.90 4.40 -8.42
N ILE A 53 5.83 4.54 -7.48
CA ILE A 53 6.25 5.85 -6.94
C ILE A 53 6.74 6.75 -8.09
N ALA A 54 7.56 6.22 -9.00
CA ALA A 54 8.08 6.96 -10.15
C ALA A 54 6.99 7.43 -11.14
N LYS A 55 5.81 6.80 -11.14
CA LYS A 55 4.67 7.26 -11.95
C LYS A 55 3.98 8.49 -11.36
N GLU A 56 4.21 8.78 -10.08
CA GLU A 56 3.59 9.90 -9.36
C GLU A 56 2.07 10.01 -9.58
N THR A 57 1.38 8.87 -9.64
CA THR A 57 -0.06 8.85 -9.92
C THR A 57 -0.80 9.61 -8.83
N ALA A 58 -1.49 10.68 -9.18
CA ALA A 58 -2.15 11.53 -8.21
C ALA A 58 -3.33 10.80 -7.53
N VAL A 59 -3.49 11.04 -6.23
CA VAL A 59 -4.69 10.64 -5.50
C VAL A 59 -5.91 11.35 -6.11
N SER A 60 -6.97 10.60 -6.38
CA SER A 60 -8.22 11.18 -6.87
C SER A 60 -8.89 12.07 -5.81
N PRO A 61 -9.78 13.02 -6.19
CA PRO A 61 -10.49 13.86 -5.22
C PRO A 61 -11.27 13.07 -4.17
N ASP A 62 -11.87 11.93 -4.54
CA ASP A 62 -12.54 11.05 -3.58
C ASP A 62 -11.55 10.27 -2.71
N GLY A 63 -10.36 10.00 -3.23
CA GLY A 63 -9.27 9.43 -2.45
C GLY A 63 -8.79 10.38 -1.35
N GLU A 64 -8.63 11.67 -1.65
CA GLU A 64 -8.26 12.69 -0.66
C GLU A 64 -9.26 12.77 0.50
N LYS A 65 -10.57 12.61 0.22
CA LYS A 65 -11.60 12.54 1.27
C LYS A 65 -11.39 11.36 2.21
N LYS A 66 -10.99 10.19 1.70
CA LYS A 66 -10.71 8.99 2.50
C LYS A 66 -9.45 9.17 3.35
N ILE A 67 -8.42 9.83 2.80
CA ILE A 67 -7.20 10.19 3.53
C ILE A 67 -7.53 11.16 4.65
N GLU A 68 -8.32 12.20 4.38
CA GLU A 68 -8.74 13.15 5.41
C GLU A 68 -9.57 12.47 6.52
N ALA A 69 -10.47 11.55 6.16
CA ALA A 69 -11.19 10.76 7.14
C ALA A 69 -10.24 9.93 8.02
N SER A 70 -9.21 9.32 7.44
CA SER A 70 -8.18 8.60 8.21
C SER A 70 -7.37 9.51 9.14
N ARG A 71 -7.01 10.72 8.69
CA ARG A 71 -6.36 11.72 9.55
C ARG A 71 -7.25 12.14 10.72
N ARG A 72 -8.54 12.40 10.47
CA ARG A 72 -9.51 12.75 11.53
C ARG A 72 -9.71 11.62 12.53
N ARG A 73 -9.65 10.35 12.09
CA ARG A 73 -9.67 9.17 12.97
C ARG A 73 -8.37 8.95 13.75
N GLY A 74 -7.26 9.54 13.29
CA GLY A 74 -5.92 9.32 13.85
C GLY A 74 -5.31 7.96 13.53
N SER A 75 -5.92 7.16 12.65
CA SER A 75 -5.40 5.85 12.23
C SER A 75 -5.90 5.46 10.84
N THR A 76 -5.08 4.69 10.12
CA THR A 76 -5.48 4.03 8.87
C THR A 76 -6.17 2.69 9.17
N PRO A 77 -7.17 2.30 8.37
CA PRO A 77 -7.75 0.97 8.46
C PRO A 77 -6.70 -0.11 8.16
N LYS A 78 -6.92 -1.29 8.75
CA LYS A 78 -6.09 -2.47 8.51
C LYS A 78 -6.88 -3.46 7.67
N GLU A 79 -6.22 -4.18 6.77
CA GLU A 79 -6.84 -5.24 5.96
C GLU A 79 -7.14 -6.53 6.76
N GLY A 80 -6.97 -6.51 8.08
CA GLY A 80 -7.05 -7.67 8.97
C GLY A 80 -5.67 -8.12 9.48
N PRO A 81 -5.61 -9.01 10.48
CA PRO A 81 -4.36 -9.51 11.04
C PRO A 81 -3.57 -10.38 10.04
N ASP A 82 -4.24 -11.01 9.08
CA ASP A 82 -3.65 -11.99 8.15
C ASP A 82 -3.23 -11.42 6.80
N VAL A 83 -3.37 -10.10 6.58
CA VAL A 83 -3.02 -9.45 5.32
C VAL A 83 -1.85 -8.50 5.53
N PRO A 84 -0.60 -8.99 5.39
CA PRO A 84 0.52 -8.10 5.18
C PRO A 84 0.26 -7.27 3.93
N ILE A 85 0.45 -5.96 4.03
CA ILE A 85 0.59 -5.07 2.88
C ILE A 85 1.58 -5.75 1.92
N GLY A 86 1.13 -6.15 0.73
CA GLY A 86 1.99 -6.85 -0.24
C GLY A 86 1.67 -8.32 -0.54
N VAL A 87 0.85 -9.05 0.23
CA VAL A 87 0.47 -10.45 -0.13
C VAL A 87 -0.50 -10.54 -1.30
N THR A 88 0.03 -10.55 -2.52
CA THR A 88 -0.68 -11.05 -3.68
C THR A 88 -0.74 -12.57 -3.61
N GLY A 89 -1.77 -13.14 -2.99
CA GLY A 89 -2.30 -14.47 -3.31
C GLY A 89 -1.33 -15.63 -3.57
N PHE A 90 -0.16 -15.64 -2.94
CA PHE A 90 0.73 -16.80 -2.86
C PHE A 90 1.02 -17.00 -1.40
N THR A 91 0.15 -17.78 -0.77
CA THR A 91 0.51 -18.52 0.43
C THR A 91 1.65 -19.46 0.00
N VAL A 92 2.86 -19.25 0.52
CA VAL A 92 3.86 -20.32 0.56
C VAL A 92 3.33 -21.32 1.58
N GLY A 93 2.46 -22.23 1.12
CA GLY A 93 1.74 -23.17 1.96
C GLY A 93 0.88 -24.19 1.23
N GLU A 94 1.04 -24.35 -0.10
CA GLU A 94 0.48 -25.48 -0.83
C GLU A 94 1.46 -25.89 -1.94
N ILE A 95 2.61 -26.40 -1.51
CA ILE A 95 3.29 -27.47 -2.26
C ILE A 95 2.88 -28.73 -1.51
N ASP A 96 1.69 -29.22 -1.81
CA ASP A 96 1.32 -30.59 -1.50
C ASP A 96 2.05 -31.44 -2.55
N GLU A 97 3.15 -32.06 -2.13
CA GLU A 97 3.76 -33.15 -2.88
C GLU A 97 2.79 -34.33 -2.81
N SER A 98 2.18 -34.69 -3.94
CA SER A 98 1.54 -35.99 -4.19
C SER A 98 1.67 -36.37 -5.66
#